data_AF-A0A0S3U6D4-F1
#
_entry.id   AF-A0A0S3U6D4-F1
#
_cell.length_a   1.000
_cell.length_b   1.000
_cell.length_c   1.000
_cell.angle_alpha   90.00
_cell.angle_beta   90.00
_cell.angle_gamma   90.00
#
_symmetry.space_group_name_H-M   'P 1'
#
loop_
_entity.id
_entity.type
_entity.pdbx_description
1 polymer ?
#
loop_
_entity_poly.entity_id
_entity_poly.type
_entity_poly.pdbx_seq_one_letter_code
_entity_poly.pdbx_strand_id
1 'polypeptide(L)'
;MARFKSRNNDLSGSDSTHQVRDRKALESLLEPILPAKKPQTELLSCRVPRDKNQALKQWCEDQGVLFSDCVRSRLYDEPLPQPRPHQKSSSLDRQILIELNRIGSNLNQAVRKLHSRSIPILLASDQKLLAQILQTLDEIKEQLAK
;
A
#
# COMPACT_ATOMS: atom_id res chain seq x y z
N MET A 1 25.38 -10.07 -9.66
CA MET A 1 24.86 -11.41 -9.33
C MET A 1 25.69 -11.98 -8.19
N ALA A 2 25.18 -11.99 -6.96
CA ALA A 2 25.91 -12.48 -5.78
C ALA A 2 25.18 -13.70 -5.18
N ARG A 3 25.87 -14.84 -5.16
CA ARG A 3 25.43 -16.10 -4.54
C ARG A 3 25.87 -16.12 -3.08
N PHE A 4 24.93 -16.05 -2.14
CA PHE A 4 25.20 -16.30 -0.72
C PHE A 4 25.11 -17.81 -0.47
N LYS A 5 26.24 -18.43 -0.09
CA LYS A 5 26.31 -19.82 0.40
C LYS A 5 25.80 -19.83 1.84
N SER A 6 24.65 -20.44 2.08
CA SER A 6 24.20 -20.80 3.43
C SER A 6 25.03 -21.98 3.93
N ARG A 7 25.67 -21.84 5.08
CA ARG A 7 26.33 -22.94 5.79
C ARG A 7 25.23 -23.78 6.44
N ASN A 8 25.09 -25.02 5.98
CA ASN A 8 24.38 -26.06 6.72
C ASN A 8 25.18 -26.38 7.98
N ASN A 9 24.54 -26.24 9.14
CA ASN A 9 24.98 -26.86 10.37
C ASN A 9 23.96 -27.96 10.66
N ASP A 10 24.41 -29.19 10.47
CA ASP A 10 23.61 -30.39 10.69
C ASP A 10 23.58 -30.76 12.19
N LEU A 11 22.38 -31.20 12.61
CA LEU A 11 22.10 -32.18 13.65
C LEU A 11 22.15 -31.74 15.13
N SER A 12 20.96 -31.41 15.64
CA SER A 12 20.43 -32.08 16.83
C SER A 12 18.95 -32.42 16.58
N GLY A 13 18.72 -33.66 16.13
CA GLY A 13 17.38 -34.22 16.04
C GLY A 13 16.91 -34.70 17.41
N SER A 14 15.71 -34.29 17.80
CA SER A 14 14.72 -35.08 18.58
C SER A 14 13.65 -34.22 19.27
N ASP A 15 13.07 -33.19 18.63
CA ASP A 15 12.01 -32.39 19.30
C ASP A 15 10.95 -31.75 18.37
N SER A 16 10.97 -32.05 17.07
CA SER A 16 10.12 -31.37 16.09
C SER A 16 8.70 -31.91 15.98
N THR A 17 8.42 -33.14 16.42
CA THR A 17 7.09 -33.77 16.30
C THR A 17 6.10 -33.30 17.35
N HIS A 18 6.56 -32.92 18.55
CA HIS A 18 5.70 -32.36 19.60
C HIS A 18 5.33 -30.89 19.30
N GLN A 19 6.30 -30.06 18.90
CA GLN A 19 6.05 -28.65 18.59
C GLN A 19 5.07 -28.45 17.40
N VAL A 20 5.06 -29.35 16.42
CA VAL A 20 4.13 -29.27 15.27
C VAL A 20 2.69 -29.64 15.66
N ARG A 21 2.50 -30.56 16.60
CA ARG A 21 1.17 -30.90 17.15
C ARG A 21 0.61 -29.75 17.97
N ASP A 22 1.43 -29.14 18.81
CA ASP A 22 1.02 -28.02 19.66
C ASP A 22 0.66 -26.79 18.83
N ARG A 23 1.36 -26.55 17.72
CA ARG A 23 1.08 -25.44 16.81
C ARG A 23 -0.25 -25.59 16.07
N LYS A 24 -0.57 -26.80 15.59
CA LYS A 24 -1.89 -27.08 14.95
C LYS A 24 -3.04 -27.01 15.97
N ALA A 25 -2.81 -27.47 17.20
CA ALA A 25 -3.80 -27.35 18.27
C ALA A 25 -4.06 -25.88 18.63
N LEU A 26 -2.99 -25.07 18.75
CA LEU A 26 -3.09 -23.62 18.96
C LEU A 26 -3.80 -22.91 17.80
N GLU A 27 -3.52 -23.27 16.55
CA GLU A 27 -4.21 -22.72 15.38
C GLU A 27 -5.72 -22.99 15.45
N SER A 28 -6.13 -24.21 15.81
CA SER A 28 -7.56 -24.56 15.95
C SER A 28 -8.28 -23.83 17.09
N LEU A 29 -7.57 -23.52 18.18
CA LEU A 29 -8.11 -22.74 19.31
C LEU A 29 -8.19 -21.24 19.00
N LEU A 30 -7.37 -20.75 18.07
CA LEU A 30 -7.33 -19.35 17.66
C LEU A 30 -8.25 -19.04 16.48
N GLU A 31 -8.67 -20.05 15.69
CA GLU A 31 -9.63 -19.90 14.58
C GLU A 31 -10.93 -19.12 14.93
N PRO A 32 -11.56 -19.27 16.12
CA PRO A 32 -12.75 -18.51 16.48
C PRO A 32 -12.48 -17.03 16.79
N ILE A 33 -11.23 -16.68 17.11
CA ILE A 33 -10.81 -15.35 17.63
C ILE A 33 -10.12 -14.55 16.51
N LEU A 34 -9.54 -15.24 15.53
CA LEU A 34 -8.89 -14.60 14.40
C LEU A 34 -9.92 -14.02 13.42
N PRO A 35 -9.69 -12.81 12.88
CA PRO A 35 -10.54 -12.27 11.83
C PRO A 35 -10.54 -13.25 10.65
N ALA A 36 -11.73 -13.54 10.10
CA ALA A 36 -11.91 -14.47 9.00
C ALA A 36 -10.82 -14.25 7.93
N LYS A 37 -10.11 -15.33 7.59
CA LYS A 37 -9.02 -15.29 6.62
C LYS A 37 -9.53 -14.63 5.34
N LYS A 38 -8.97 -13.46 4.99
CA LYS A 38 -9.40 -12.71 3.80
C LYS A 38 -9.37 -13.67 2.60
N PRO A 39 -10.42 -13.70 1.76
CA PRO A 39 -10.43 -14.57 0.60
C PRO A 39 -9.19 -14.30 -0.24
N GLN A 40 -8.47 -15.36 -0.61
CA GLN A 40 -7.31 -15.26 -1.50
C GLN A 40 -7.77 -14.57 -2.78
N THR A 41 -7.28 -13.36 -3.01
CA THR A 41 -7.63 -12.58 -4.20
C THR A 41 -6.61 -12.91 -5.28
N GLU A 42 -7.03 -13.65 -6.29
CA GLU A 42 -6.21 -13.91 -7.47
C GLU A 42 -6.21 -12.69 -8.38
N LEU A 43 -5.02 -12.22 -8.76
CA LEU A 43 -4.85 -11.10 -9.66
C LEU A 43 -4.56 -11.62 -11.08
N LEU A 44 -5.56 -11.53 -11.95
CA LEU A 44 -5.43 -11.87 -13.37
C LEU A 44 -5.18 -10.59 -14.18
N SER A 45 -4.17 -10.62 -15.06
CA SER A 45 -3.87 -9.53 -15.98
C SER A 45 -3.96 -10.03 -17.41
N CYS A 46 -4.75 -9.36 -18.25
CA CYS A 46 -4.84 -9.62 -19.68
C CYS A 46 -4.68 -8.32 -20.47
N ARG A 47 -4.09 -8.43 -21.66
CA ARG A 47 -4.00 -7.30 -22.60
C ARG A 47 -5.15 -7.39 -23.59
N VAL A 48 -5.89 -6.31 -23.73
CA VAL A 48 -7.03 -6.20 -24.63
C VAL A 48 -6.83 -4.95 -25.51
N PRO A 49 -7.14 -5.01 -26.81
CA PRO A 49 -7.16 -3.83 -27.66
C PRO A 49 -8.03 -2.71 -27.05
N ARG A 50 -7.56 -1.47 -27.15
CA ARG A 50 -8.20 -0.31 -26.51
C ARG A 50 -9.67 -0.18 -26.90
N ASP A 51 -9.97 -0.31 -28.19
CA ASP A 51 -11.31 -0.12 -28.74
C ASP A 51 -12.29 -1.19 -28.22
N LYS A 52 -11.82 -2.43 -28.11
CA LYS A 52 -12.61 -3.55 -27.55
C LYS A 52 -12.85 -3.38 -26.05
N ASN A 53 -11.85 -2.93 -25.31
CA ASN A 53 -11.98 -2.64 -23.89
C ASN A 53 -12.98 -1.49 -23.64
N GLN A 54 -12.91 -0.44 -24.47
CA GLN A 54 -13.82 0.69 -24.38
C GLN A 54 -15.25 0.31 -24.74
N ALA A 55 -15.45 -0.45 -25.82
CA ALA A 55 -16.76 -0.97 -26.21
C ALA A 55 -17.38 -1.85 -25.11
N LEU A 56 -16.59 -2.73 -24.49
CA LEU A 56 -17.05 -3.59 -23.41
C LEU A 56 -17.45 -2.77 -22.17
N LYS A 57 -16.66 -1.77 -21.79
CA LYS A 57 -17.00 -0.87 -20.68
C LYS A 57 -18.31 -0.13 -20.93
N GLN A 58 -18.50 0.37 -22.15
CA GLN A 58 -19.70 1.10 -22.52
C GLN A 58 -20.94 0.21 -22.49
N TRP A 59 -20.83 -1.01 -23.03
CA TRP A 59 -21.89 -2.00 -22.92
C TRP A 59 -22.24 -2.34 -21.45
N CYS A 60 -21.24 -2.47 -20.58
CA CYS A 60 -21.47 -2.70 -19.14
C CYS A 60 -22.22 -1.52 -18.49
N GLU A 61 -21.84 -0.28 -18.82
CA GLU A 61 -22.51 0.93 -18.33
C GLU A 61 -23.97 1.02 -18.80
N ASP A 62 -24.25 0.63 -20.05
CA ASP A 62 -25.60 0.59 -20.61
C ASP A 62 -26.49 -0.43 -19.90
N GLN A 63 -25.94 -1.61 -19.60
CA GLN A 63 -26.62 -2.70 -18.88
C GLN A 63 -26.68 -2.47 -17.36
N GLY A 64 -26.02 -1.43 -16.82
CA GLY A 64 -25.99 -1.16 -15.38
C GLY A 64 -25.21 -2.21 -14.57
N VAL A 65 -24.26 -2.89 -15.21
CA VAL A 65 -23.43 -3.93 -14.60
C VAL A 65 -22.01 -3.41 -14.41
N LEU A 66 -21.35 -3.75 -13.30
CA LEU A 66 -19.94 -3.40 -13.10
C LEU A 66 -19.05 -4.18 -14.07
N PHE A 67 -18.09 -3.48 -14.68
CA PHE A 67 -17.12 -4.08 -15.59
C PHE A 67 -16.40 -5.30 -14.98
N SER A 68 -16.00 -5.22 -13.71
CA SER A 68 -15.37 -6.34 -13.00
C SER A 68 -16.28 -7.56 -12.88
N ASP A 69 -17.57 -7.31 -12.66
CA ASP A 69 -18.55 -8.37 -12.45
C ASP A 69 -18.90 -9.04 -13.78
N CYS A 70 -18.96 -8.27 -14.87
CA CYS A 70 -19.07 -8.79 -16.23
C CYS A 70 -17.85 -9.63 -16.63
N VAL A 71 -16.64 -9.22 -16.25
CA VAL A 71 -15.42 -10.00 -16.53
C VAL A 71 -15.40 -11.29 -15.72
N ARG A 72 -15.77 -11.23 -14.43
CA ARG A 72 -15.84 -12.43 -13.57
C ARG A 72 -16.90 -13.41 -14.05
N SER A 73 -18.10 -12.93 -14.37
CA SER A 73 -19.19 -13.79 -14.86
C SER A 73 -18.79 -14.57 -16.11
N ARG A 74 -17.98 -13.95 -16.98
CA ARG A 74 -17.46 -14.61 -18.18
C ARG A 74 -16.23 -15.49 -17.97
N LEU A 75 -15.43 -15.24 -16.94
CA LEU A 75 -14.28 -16.07 -16.60
C LEU A 75 -14.68 -17.33 -15.84
N TYR A 76 -15.73 -17.25 -15.02
CA TYR A 76 -16.18 -18.33 -14.13
C TYR A 76 -17.50 -18.98 -14.58
N ASP A 77 -18.02 -18.61 -15.75
CA ASP A 77 -19.31 -19.06 -16.29
C ASP A 77 -20.48 -18.88 -15.30
N GLU A 78 -20.42 -17.80 -14.52
CA GLU A 78 -21.47 -17.41 -13.57
C GLU A 78 -22.52 -16.53 -14.26
N PRO A 79 -23.79 -16.52 -13.79
CA PRO A 79 -24.79 -15.59 -14.28
C PRO A 79 -24.37 -14.14 -14.00
N LEU A 80 -24.69 -13.24 -14.93
CA LEU A 80 -24.49 -11.80 -14.72
C LEU A 80 -25.27 -11.36 -13.46
N PRO A 81 -24.63 -10.67 -12.51
CA PRO A 81 -25.35 -10.19 -11.34
C PRO A 81 -26.44 -9.21 -11.75
N GLN A 82 -27.54 -9.20 -11.00
CA GLN A 82 -28.65 -8.31 -11.27
C GLN A 82 -28.15 -6.86 -11.32
N PRO A 83 -28.61 -6.06 -12.30
CA PRO A 83 -28.27 -4.65 -12.39
C PRO A 83 -28.58 -4.00 -11.05
N ARG A 84 -27.56 -3.47 -10.38
CA ARG A 84 -27.80 -2.76 -9.14
C ARG A 84 -28.63 -1.53 -9.48
N PRO A 85 -29.61 -1.15 -8.66
CA PRO A 85 -30.25 0.16 -8.76
C PRO A 85 -29.26 1.23 -8.27
N HIS A 86 -28.08 1.30 -8.89
CA HIS A 86 -27.24 2.47 -8.76
C HIS A 86 -27.93 3.56 -9.57
N GLN A 87 -28.42 4.59 -8.88
CA GLN A 87 -28.62 5.90 -9.48
C GLN A 87 -27.40 6.15 -10.36
N LYS A 88 -27.59 6.15 -11.68
CA LYS A 88 -26.55 6.53 -12.62
C LYS A 88 -26.16 7.94 -12.20
N SER A 89 -25.05 8.08 -11.47
CA SER A 89 -24.49 9.39 -11.16
C SER A 89 -24.41 10.12 -12.49
N SER A 90 -24.95 11.34 -12.58
CA SER A 90 -24.97 12.02 -13.86
C SER A 90 -23.54 12.12 -14.40
N SER A 91 -23.38 12.12 -15.71
CA SER A 91 -22.05 12.28 -16.33
C SER A 91 -21.34 13.52 -15.80
N LEU A 92 -22.12 14.56 -15.46
CA LEU A 92 -21.68 15.79 -14.83
C LEU A 92 -21.15 15.54 -13.41
N ASP A 93 -21.85 14.79 -12.57
CA ASP A 93 -21.38 14.42 -11.23
C ASP A 93 -20.07 13.64 -11.29
N ARG A 94 -19.96 12.69 -12.24
CA ARG A 94 -18.74 11.91 -12.44
C ARG A 94 -17.57 12.80 -12.84
N GLN A 95 -17.77 13.77 -13.72
CA GLN A 95 -16.74 14.74 -14.10
C GLN A 95 -16.31 15.60 -12.92
N ILE A 96 -17.26 16.12 -12.14
CA ILE A 96 -16.97 16.90 -10.93
C ILE A 96 -16.14 16.07 -9.95
N LEU A 97 -16.51 14.82 -9.71
CA LEU A 97 -15.77 13.92 -8.81
C LEU A 97 -14.35 13.64 -9.31
N ILE A 98 -14.16 13.49 -10.63
CA ILE A 98 -12.82 13.32 -11.23
C ILE A 98 -11.96 14.56 -10.99
N GLU A 99 -12.50 15.75 -11.21
CA GLU A 99 -11.76 17.00 -11.00
C GLU A 99 -11.46 17.26 -9.52
N LEU A 100 -12.42 16.99 -8.62
CA LEU A 100 -12.20 17.05 -7.17
C LEU A 100 -11.07 16.10 -6.73
N ASN A 101 -11.03 14.88 -7.28
CA ASN A 101 -9.96 13.93 -6.97
C ASN A 101 -8.59 14.43 -7.46
N ARG A 102 -8.53 15.08 -8.63
CA ARG A 102 -7.31 15.72 -9.14
C ARG A 102 -6.82 16.83 -8.20
N ILE A 103 -7.73 17.70 -7.75
CA ILE A 103 -7.42 18.77 -6.79
C ILE A 103 -6.88 18.17 -5.48
N GLY A 104 -7.58 17.17 -4.93
CA GLY A 104 -7.17 16.50 -3.69
C GLY A 104 -5.79 15.83 -3.81
N SER A 105 -5.52 15.17 -4.93
CA SER A 105 -4.21 14.56 -5.20
C SER A 105 -3.08 15.60 -5.26
N ASN A 106 -3.31 16.72 -5.95
CA ASN A 106 -2.34 17.81 -6.04
C ASN A 106 -2.06 18.44 -4.66
N LEU A 107 -3.11 18.66 -3.87
CA LEU A 107 -2.99 19.19 -2.51
C LEU A 107 -2.20 18.24 -1.61
N ASN A 108 -2.49 16.93 -1.68
CA ASN A 108 -1.76 15.92 -0.93
C ASN A 108 -0.28 15.87 -1.33
N GLN A 109 0.04 16.03 -2.62
CA GLN A 109 1.42 16.15 -3.09
C GLN A 109 2.10 17.43 -2.56
N ALA A 110 1.40 18.55 -2.54
CA ALA A 110 1.93 19.80 -2.00
C ALA A 110 2.23 19.71 -0.50
N VAL A 111 1.32 19.12 0.28
CA VAL A 111 1.52 18.86 1.73
C VAL A 111 2.70 17.91 1.94
N ARG A 112 2.80 16.82 1.17
CA ARG A 112 3.95 15.92 1.23
C ARG A 112 5.27 16.62 0.89
N LYS A 113 5.27 17.51 -0.10
CA LYS A 113 6.44 18.33 -0.43
C LYS A 113 6.81 19.28 0.71
N LEU A 114 5.82 19.91 1.34
CA LEU A 114 6.02 20.78 2.51
C LEU A 114 6.64 20.00 3.67
N HIS A 115 6.09 18.84 4.02
CA HIS A 115 6.63 17.98 5.07
C HIS A 115 7.98 17.36 4.71
N SER A 116 8.24 17.07 3.43
CA SER A 116 9.58 16.61 3.02
C SER A 116 10.67 17.68 3.20
N ARG A 117 10.29 18.96 3.26
CA ARG A 117 11.19 20.08 3.58
C ARG A 117 11.36 20.32 5.08
N SER A 118 10.67 19.57 5.95
CA SER A 118 10.82 19.68 7.41
C SER A 118 12.01 18.90 7.96
N ILE A 119 12.84 18.28 7.11
CA ILE A 119 14.24 18.05 7.46
C ILE A 119 14.91 19.41 7.24
N PRO A 120 15.32 20.14 8.29
CA PRO A 120 15.97 21.42 8.10
C PRO A 120 17.19 21.18 7.22
N ILE A 121 17.17 21.76 6.01
CA ILE A 121 18.38 21.93 5.23
C ILE A 121 19.19 22.95 6.02
N LEU A 122 20.00 22.47 6.96
CA LEU A 122 21.04 23.26 7.59
C LEU A 122 21.90 23.78 6.44
N LEU A 123 21.72 25.05 6.07
CA LEU A 123 22.58 25.65 5.07
C LEU A 123 24.02 25.56 5.59
N ALA A 124 24.99 25.46 4.69
CA ALA A 124 26.39 25.41 5.10
C ALA A 124 26.78 26.62 5.98
N SER A 125 26.09 27.75 5.84
CA SER A 125 26.17 28.92 6.73
C SER A 125 25.72 28.59 8.16
N ASP A 126 24.61 27.87 8.32
CA ASP A 126 24.00 27.58 9.61
C ASP A 126 24.81 26.51 10.36
N GLN A 127 25.41 25.57 9.63
CA GLN A 127 26.36 24.60 10.18
C GLN A 127 27.63 25.29 10.70
N LYS A 128 28.15 26.27 9.95
CA LYS A 128 29.31 27.07 10.38
C LYS A 128 28.97 27.91 11.61
N LEU A 129 27.80 28.53 11.64
CA LEU A 129 27.35 29.33 12.78
C LEU A 129 27.17 28.45 14.03
N LEU A 130 26.56 27.27 13.90
CA LEU A 130 26.43 26.31 15.01
C LEU A 130 27.79 25.84 15.52
N ALA A 131 28.73 25.55 14.64
CA ALA A 131 30.09 25.17 15.03
C ALA A 131 30.79 26.30 15.80
N GLN A 132 30.64 27.56 15.36
CA GLN A 132 31.18 28.72 16.06
C GLN A 132 30.55 28.93 17.44
N ILE A 133 29.22 28.77 17.56
CA ILE A 133 28.52 28.88 18.84
C ILE A 133 28.95 27.78 19.81
N LEU A 134 29.15 26.55 19.33
CA LEU A 134 29.63 25.45 20.17
C LEU A 134 31.06 25.71 20.66
N GLN A 135 31.93 26.21 19.78
CA GLN A 135 33.29 26.55 20.13
C GLN A 135 33.36 27.65 21.19
N THR A 136 32.58 28.72 21.04
CA THR A 136 32.55 29.80 22.05
C THR A 136 31.96 29.35 23.38
N LEU A 137 30.98 28.45 23.37
CA LEU A 137 30.45 27.87 24.60
C LEU A 137 31.46 26.99 25.34
N ASP A 138 32.29 26.23 24.61
CA ASP A 138 33.35 25.44 25.22
C ASP A 138 34.48 26.32 25.78
N GLU A 139 34.85 27.38 25.06
CA GLU A 139 35.79 28.40 25.57
C GLU A 139 35.27 29.08 26.86
N ILE A 140 33.98 29.43 26.91
CA ILE A 140 33.36 30.00 28.11
C ILE A 140 33.34 28.98 29.27
N LYS A 141 33.06 27.70 29.00
CA LYS A 141 33.10 26.65 30.02
C LYS A 141 34.51 26.47 30.58
N GLU A 142 35.53 26.49 29.73
CA GLU A 142 36.93 26.38 30.19
C GLU A 142 37.35 27.60 31.03
N GLN A 143 36.85 28.79 30.71
CA GLN A 143 37.08 29.99 31.50
C GLN A 143 36.37 29.96 32.86
N LEU A 144 35.19 29.33 32.95
CA LEU A 144 34.44 29.15 34.20
C LEU A 144 34.98 27.99 35.06
N ALA A 145 35.77 27.08 34.48
CA ALA A 145 36.39 25.95 35.18
C ALA A 145 37.79 26.28 35.77
N LYS A 146 38.30 27.49 35.53
CA LYS A 146 39.48 28.07 36.20
C LYS A 146 39.06 28.92 37.37
#